data_AF-A0A349X1C0-F1
#
_entry.id   AF-A0A349X1C0-F1
#
_cell.length_a   1.000
_cell.length_b   1.000
_cell.length_c   1.000
_cell.angle_alpha   90.00
_cell.angle_beta   90.00
_cell.angle_gamma   90.00
#
_symmetry.space_group_name_H-M   'P 1'
#
loop_
_entity.id
_entity.type
_entity.pdbx_description
1 polymer ?
#
loop_
_entity_poly.entity_id
_entity_poly.type
_entity_poly.pdbx_seq_one_letter_code
_entity_poly.pdbx_strand_id
1 'polypeptide(L)'
;MQSPKLSEWLSILANVGVLIGIFLLIAEVNHASRLSEAEGHQVRTKDIQELNLQLALSESLADVFVNEKTGGIESLTPSEFLRAQAWYSAVLRGMQGQYYQYQQGFLDRASIDHTLDDISEVFYQKWEAYDLLRLIESEEWLKEIEQRLSKHSGVNSSKK
;
A
#
# COMPACT_ATOMS: atom_id res chain seq x y z
N MET A 1 42.40 -46.02 -13.49
CA MET A 1 41.56 -46.21 -12.29
C MET A 1 41.51 -44.88 -11.55
N GLN A 2 40.37 -44.19 -11.54
CA GLN A 2 40.23 -43.00 -10.71
C GLN A 2 40.33 -43.42 -9.24
N SER A 3 41.11 -42.69 -8.44
CA SER A 3 41.28 -42.98 -7.02
C SER A 3 39.93 -42.80 -6.32
N PRO A 4 39.40 -43.80 -5.59
CA PRO A 4 38.11 -43.69 -4.90
C PRO A 4 38.09 -42.50 -3.93
N LYS A 5 39.24 -42.15 -3.35
CA LYS A 5 39.42 -40.97 -2.51
C LYS A 5 39.20 -39.66 -3.27
N LEU A 6 39.58 -39.59 -4.55
CA LEU A 6 39.41 -38.38 -5.37
C LEU A 6 37.92 -38.14 -5.68
N SER A 7 37.16 -39.22 -5.96
CA SER A 7 35.71 -39.13 -6.20
C SER A 7 34.94 -38.70 -4.95
N GLU A 8 35.33 -39.22 -3.78
CA GLU A 8 34.72 -38.85 -2.49
C GLU A 8 34.99 -37.38 -2.12
N TRP A 9 36.24 -36.91 -2.30
CA TRP A 9 36.59 -35.50 -2.11
C TRP A 9 35.85 -34.56 -3.07
N LEU A 10 35.68 -34.95 -4.34
CA LEU A 10 34.90 -34.19 -5.31
C LEU A 10 33.42 -34.09 -4.92
N SER A 11 32.84 -35.17 -4.39
CA SER A 11 31.45 -35.18 -3.93
C SER A 11 31.25 -34.26 -2.71
N ILE A 12 32.16 -34.30 -1.74
CA ILE A 12 32.14 -33.41 -0.58
C ILE A 12 32.23 -31.94 -1.03
N LEU A 13 33.16 -31.64 -1.94
CA LEU A 13 33.37 -30.26 -2.43
C LEU A 13 32.15 -29.75 -3.22
N ALA A 14 31.51 -30.63 -4.01
CA ALA A 14 30.27 -30.31 -4.72
C ALA A 14 29.13 -30.02 -3.74
N ASN A 15 28.93 -30.86 -2.72
CA ASN A 15 27.88 -30.67 -1.72
C ASN A 15 28.10 -29.39 -0.90
N VAL A 16 29.35 -29.08 -0.53
CA VAL A 16 29.71 -27.82 0.14
C VAL A 16 29.45 -26.63 -0.78
N GLY A 17 29.79 -26.73 -2.07
CA GLY A 17 29.50 -25.70 -3.06
C GLY A 17 28.00 -25.42 -3.20
N VAL A 18 27.17 -26.46 -3.21
CA VAL A 18 25.70 -26.33 -3.23
C VAL A 18 25.19 -25.64 -1.96
N LEU A 19 25.68 -26.02 -0.78
CA LEU A 19 25.27 -25.39 0.49
C LEU A 19 25.67 -23.92 0.56
N ILE A 20 26.88 -23.58 0.10
CA ILE A 20 27.33 -22.19 0.00
C ILE A 20 26.44 -21.43 -0.99
N GLY A 21 26.09 -22.03 -2.14
CA GLY A 21 25.19 -21.44 -3.11
C GLY A 21 23.81 -21.13 -2.52
N ILE A 22 23.21 -22.07 -1.79
CA ILE A 22 21.91 -21.87 -1.12
C ILE A 22 22.03 -20.76 -0.07
N PHE A 23 23.10 -20.75 0.72
CA PHE A 23 23.32 -19.71 1.73
C PHE A 23 23.42 -18.31 1.11
N LEU A 24 24.17 -18.18 0.00
CA LEU A 24 24.30 -16.92 -0.73
C LEU A 24 22.96 -16.47 -1.31
N LEU A 25 22.17 -17.38 -1.89
CA LEU A 25 20.82 -17.07 -2.38
C LEU A 25 19.91 -16.54 -1.26
N ILE A 26 19.93 -17.16 -0.08
CA ILE A 26 19.14 -16.70 1.07
C ILE A 26 19.60 -15.30 1.51
N ALA A 27 20.91 -15.05 1.57
CA ALA A 27 21.45 -13.74 1.93
C ALA A 27 21.08 -12.66 0.88
N GLU A 28 21.16 -13.00 -0.40
CA GLU A 28 20.83 -12.10 -1.51
C GLU A 28 19.34 -11.78 -1.55
N VAL A 29 18.46 -12.76 -1.33
CA VAL A 29 17.01 -12.55 -1.20
C VAL A 29 16.72 -11.61 -0.04
N ASN A 30 17.34 -11.81 1.14
CA ASN A 30 17.13 -10.92 2.28
C ASN A 30 17.61 -9.48 2.00
N HIS A 31 18.75 -9.32 1.32
CA HIS A 31 19.26 -8.00 0.93
C HIS A 31 18.37 -7.32 -0.12
N ALA A 32 17.92 -8.07 -1.14
CA ALA A 32 17.01 -7.59 -2.16
C ALA A 32 15.66 -7.18 -1.57
N SER A 33 15.12 -7.96 -0.62
CA SER A 33 13.90 -7.62 0.11
C SER A 33 14.03 -6.32 0.88
N ARG A 34 15.12 -6.12 1.64
CA ARG A 34 15.36 -4.88 2.40
C ARG A 34 15.56 -3.65 1.50
N LEU A 35 16.22 -3.83 0.36
CA LEU A 35 16.41 -2.75 -0.61
C LEU A 35 15.07 -2.36 -1.25
N SER A 36 14.27 -3.35 -1.64
CA SER A 36 12.96 -3.12 -2.24
C SER A 36 11.94 -2.54 -1.25
N GLU A 37 12.00 -2.94 0.03
CA GLU A 37 11.25 -2.30 1.11
C GLU A 37 11.62 -0.81 1.23
N ALA A 38 12.92 -0.49 1.27
CA ALA A 38 13.39 0.90 1.33
C ALA A 38 12.99 1.71 0.09
N GLU A 39 13.07 1.12 -1.11
CA GLU A 39 12.62 1.75 -2.36
C GLU A 39 11.09 1.98 -2.36
N GLY A 40 10.31 1.00 -1.92
CA GLY A 40 8.86 1.12 -1.77
C GLY A 40 8.48 2.23 -0.79
N HIS A 41 9.16 2.32 0.36
CA HIS A 41 9.01 3.43 1.30
C HIS A 41 9.38 4.77 0.68
N GLN A 42 10.44 4.84 -0.12
CA GLN A 42 10.89 6.08 -0.75
C GLN A 42 9.93 6.54 -1.85
N VAL A 43 9.42 5.64 -2.67
CA VAL A 43 8.40 5.93 -3.69
C VAL A 43 7.11 6.41 -3.03
N ARG A 44 6.61 5.68 -2.02
CA ARG A 44 5.45 6.10 -1.23
C ARG A 44 5.62 7.49 -0.62
N THR A 45 6.80 7.77 -0.06
CA THR A 45 7.10 9.08 0.55
C THR A 45 7.07 10.18 -0.49
N LYS A 46 7.63 9.95 -1.69
CA LYS A 46 7.61 10.91 -2.79
C LYS A 46 6.19 11.15 -3.31
N ASP A 47 5.40 10.10 -3.49
CA ASP A 47 4.01 10.22 -3.97
C ASP A 47 3.15 11.00 -2.97
N ILE A 48 3.28 10.71 -1.68
CA ILE A 48 2.59 11.45 -0.61
C ILE A 48 3.07 12.90 -0.55
N GLN A 49 4.39 13.15 -0.66
CA GLN A 49 4.94 14.50 -0.67
C GLN A 49 4.44 15.30 -1.87
N GLU A 50 4.39 14.71 -3.06
CA GLU A 50 3.90 15.35 -4.28
C GLU A 50 2.40 15.69 -4.16
N LEU A 51 1.57 14.75 -3.71
CA LEU A 51 0.15 14.99 -3.48
C LEU A 51 -0.09 16.09 -2.42
N ASN A 52 0.67 16.07 -1.33
CA ASN A 52 0.60 17.10 -0.28
C ASN A 52 1.13 18.45 -0.76
N LEU A 53 2.17 18.47 -1.60
CA LEU A 53 2.71 19.68 -2.18
C LEU A 53 1.71 20.30 -3.16
N GLN A 54 1.08 19.49 -4.02
CA GLN A 54 0.00 19.94 -4.91
C GLN A 54 -1.18 20.50 -4.12
N LEU A 55 -1.55 19.88 -3.01
CA LEU A 55 -2.59 20.39 -2.11
C LEU A 55 -2.18 21.70 -1.42
N ALA A 56 -0.95 21.78 -0.89
CA ALA A 56 -0.44 22.95 -0.19
C ALA A 56 -0.18 24.15 -1.11
N LEU A 57 0.14 23.92 -2.38
CA LEU A 57 0.39 24.96 -3.38
C LEU A 57 -0.86 25.33 -4.20
N SER A 58 -1.92 24.52 -4.16
CA SER A 58 -3.17 24.82 -4.86
C SER A 58 -4.16 25.52 -3.92
N GLU A 59 -4.17 26.86 -3.99
CA GLU A 59 -5.18 27.68 -3.31
C GLU A 59 -6.61 27.19 -3.65
N SER A 60 -6.82 26.75 -4.91
CA SER A 60 -8.12 26.23 -5.37
C SER A 60 -8.53 24.89 -4.76
N LEU A 61 -7.61 24.01 -4.36
CA LEU A 61 -7.96 22.68 -3.86
C LEU A 61 -8.33 22.72 -2.37
N ALA A 62 -7.67 23.59 -1.61
CA ALA A 62 -8.04 23.85 -0.21
C ALA A 62 -9.47 24.39 -0.12
N ASP A 63 -9.84 25.35 -0.98
CA ASP A 63 -11.20 25.89 -1.05
C ASP A 63 -12.23 24.83 -1.42
N VAL A 64 -11.92 23.95 -2.39
CA VAL A 64 -12.78 22.81 -2.76
C VAL A 64 -13.09 21.95 -1.53
N PHE A 65 -12.08 21.61 -0.72
CA PHE A 65 -12.27 20.77 0.46
C PHE A 65 -13.01 21.47 1.59
N VAL A 66 -12.83 22.79 1.76
CA VAL A 66 -13.62 23.58 2.71
C VAL A 66 -15.08 23.61 2.27
N ASN A 67 -15.35 23.86 0.99
CA ASN A 67 -16.70 23.86 0.43
C ASN A 67 -17.34 22.47 0.60
N GLU A 68 -16.63 21.41 0.24
CA GLU A 68 -17.10 20.02 0.41
C GLU A 68 -17.40 19.70 1.89
N LYS A 69 -16.55 20.14 2.81
CA LYS A 69 -16.71 19.87 4.25
C LYS A 69 -17.87 20.64 4.88
N THR A 70 -18.14 21.84 4.40
CA THR A 70 -19.17 22.73 4.99
C THR A 70 -20.54 22.55 4.34
N GLY A 71 -20.61 22.35 3.03
CA GLY A 71 -21.84 22.24 2.25
C GLY A 71 -22.11 20.84 1.65
N GLY A 72 -21.18 19.90 1.81
CA GLY A 72 -21.28 18.57 1.22
C GLY A 72 -20.83 18.53 -0.25
N ILE A 73 -20.91 17.36 -0.87
CA ILE A 73 -20.56 17.18 -2.28
C ILE A 73 -21.49 17.98 -3.21
N GLU A 74 -22.75 18.14 -2.79
CA GLU A 74 -23.79 18.88 -3.51
C GLU A 74 -23.48 20.38 -3.66
N SER A 75 -22.66 20.95 -2.75
CA SER A 75 -22.29 22.37 -2.79
C SER A 75 -21.14 22.67 -3.75
N LEU A 76 -20.50 21.63 -4.29
CA LEU A 76 -19.41 21.79 -5.23
C LEU A 76 -19.94 22.17 -6.61
N THR A 77 -19.28 23.14 -7.23
CA THR A 77 -19.44 23.36 -8.67
C THR A 77 -18.95 22.12 -9.45
N PRO A 78 -19.38 21.93 -10.72
CA PRO A 78 -18.94 20.77 -11.50
C PRO A 78 -17.42 20.64 -11.64
N SER A 79 -16.69 21.77 -11.70
CA SER A 79 -15.23 21.74 -11.80
C SER A 79 -14.57 21.40 -10.47
N GLU A 80 -15.11 21.84 -9.34
CA GLU A 80 -14.66 21.46 -8.01
C GLU A 80 -14.93 19.99 -7.72
N PHE A 81 -16.10 19.48 -8.11
CA PHE A 81 -16.45 18.06 -8.02
C PHE A 81 -15.43 17.20 -8.76
N LEU A 82 -15.10 17.54 -10.02
CA LEU A 82 -14.12 16.80 -10.82
C LEU A 82 -12.72 16.82 -10.20
N ARG A 83 -12.31 17.96 -9.62
CA ARG A 83 -11.00 18.06 -8.94
C ARG A 83 -10.94 17.18 -7.69
N ALA A 84 -11.96 17.25 -6.84
CA ALA A 84 -12.03 16.43 -5.63
C ALA A 84 -12.11 14.94 -6.00
N GLN A 85 -12.93 14.57 -6.98
CA GLN A 85 -13.02 13.19 -7.47
C GLN A 85 -11.66 12.68 -7.97
N ALA A 86 -10.94 13.48 -8.76
CA ALA A 86 -9.61 13.12 -9.24
C ALA A 86 -8.62 12.90 -8.10
N TRP A 87 -8.66 13.76 -7.07
CA TRP A 87 -7.82 13.64 -5.89
C TRP A 87 -8.12 12.37 -5.09
N TYR A 88 -9.38 12.14 -4.71
CA TYR A 88 -9.78 10.93 -3.97
C TYR A 88 -9.50 9.65 -4.75
N SER A 89 -9.63 9.70 -6.09
CA SER A 89 -9.29 8.58 -6.98
C SER A 89 -7.79 8.29 -7.03
N ALA A 90 -6.95 9.33 -6.97
CA ALA A 90 -5.50 9.17 -6.87
C ALA A 90 -5.10 8.55 -5.52
N VAL A 91 -5.70 9.00 -4.42
CA VAL A 91 -5.50 8.41 -3.09
C VAL A 91 -5.88 6.93 -3.07
N LEU A 92 -7.04 6.57 -3.63
CA LEU A 92 -7.50 5.19 -3.76
C LEU A 92 -6.47 4.32 -4.49
N ARG A 93 -5.99 4.76 -5.66
CA ARG A 93 -4.97 4.02 -6.42
C ARG A 93 -3.65 3.89 -5.65
N GLY A 94 -3.23 4.95 -4.97
CA GLY A 94 -2.03 4.91 -4.12
C GLY A 94 -2.13 3.90 -3.00
N MET A 95 -3.28 3.83 -2.32
CA MET A 95 -3.52 2.86 -1.23
C MET A 95 -3.62 1.42 -1.75
N GLN A 96 -4.25 1.19 -2.91
CA GLN A 96 -4.20 -0.12 -3.58
C GLN A 96 -2.78 -0.53 -3.96
N GLY A 97 -1.97 0.41 -4.46
CA GLY A 97 -0.56 0.16 -4.75
C GLY A 97 0.24 -0.24 -3.51
N GLN A 98 -0.08 0.30 -2.33
CA GLN A 98 0.52 -0.12 -1.06
C GLN A 98 0.11 -1.56 -0.71
N TYR A 99 -1.17 -1.90 -0.84
CA TYR A 99 -1.62 -3.27 -0.59
C TYR A 99 -0.92 -4.28 -1.52
N TYR A 100 -0.76 -3.94 -2.80
CA TYR A 100 0.00 -4.78 -3.73
C TYR A 100 1.46 -4.97 -3.29
N GLN A 101 2.14 -3.90 -2.87
CA GLN A 101 3.51 -3.98 -2.35
C GLN A 101 3.62 -4.86 -1.10
N TYR A 102 2.62 -4.81 -0.21
CA TYR A 102 2.52 -5.74 0.92
C TYR A 102 2.39 -7.19 0.48
N GLN A 103 1.54 -7.49 -0.51
CA GLN A 103 1.40 -8.85 -1.04
C GLN A 103 2.70 -9.38 -1.66
N GLN A 104 3.56 -8.50 -2.19
CA GLN A 104 4.89 -8.87 -2.71
C GLN A 104 5.97 -8.94 -1.61
N GLY A 105 5.64 -8.66 -0.35
CA GLY A 105 6.57 -8.69 0.77
C GLY A 105 7.46 -7.45 0.90
N PHE A 106 7.13 -6.34 0.23
CA PHE A 106 7.86 -5.08 0.29
C PHE A 106 7.37 -4.13 1.40
N LEU A 107 6.17 -4.35 1.91
CA LEU A 107 5.65 -3.62 3.06
C LEU A 107 5.26 -4.61 4.15
N ASP A 108 5.36 -4.18 5.39
CA ASP A 108 4.93 -4.95 6.54
C ASP A 108 3.42 -4.83 6.78
N ARG A 109 2.90 -5.74 7.62
CA ARG A 109 1.49 -5.76 8.00
C ARG A 109 1.06 -4.47 8.71
N ALA A 110 1.93 -3.90 9.53
CA ALA A 110 1.65 -2.67 10.27
C ALA A 110 1.37 -1.50 9.31
N SER A 111 2.11 -1.39 8.21
CA SER A 111 1.88 -0.38 7.17
C SER A 111 0.47 -0.50 6.57
N ILE A 112 0.01 -1.72 6.30
CA ILE A 112 -1.35 -1.95 5.78
C ILE A 112 -2.41 -1.71 6.83
N ASP A 113 -2.16 -2.07 8.09
CA ASP A 113 -3.10 -1.80 9.16
C ASP A 113 -3.34 -0.31 9.37
N HIS A 114 -2.30 0.52 9.27
CA HIS A 114 -2.46 1.99 9.27
C HIS A 114 -3.26 2.49 8.07
N THR A 115 -2.96 2.01 6.85
CA THR A 115 -3.73 2.39 5.67
C THR A 115 -5.19 1.99 5.78
N LEU A 116 -5.50 0.81 6.34
CA LEU A 116 -6.87 0.36 6.61
C LEU A 116 -7.59 1.26 7.62
N ASP A 117 -6.89 1.75 8.65
CA ASP A 117 -7.46 2.70 9.62
C ASP A 117 -7.81 4.02 8.94
N ASP A 118 -6.89 4.62 8.18
CA ASP A 118 -7.12 5.85 7.41
C ASP A 118 -8.32 5.71 6.46
N ILE A 119 -8.44 4.56 5.78
CA ILE A 119 -9.57 4.27 4.91
C ILE A 119 -10.86 4.26 5.72
N SER A 120 -10.89 3.55 6.84
CA SER A 120 -12.10 3.38 7.64
C SER A 120 -12.59 4.67 8.29
N GLU A 121 -11.67 5.57 8.66
CA GLU A 121 -11.99 6.82 9.34
C GLU A 121 -12.31 7.96 8.38
N VAL A 122 -11.59 8.05 7.25
CA VAL A 122 -11.59 9.25 6.41
C VAL A 122 -12.05 8.96 4.99
N PHE A 123 -11.45 7.98 4.32
CA PHE A 123 -11.56 7.89 2.86
C PHE A 123 -12.74 7.08 2.35
N TYR A 124 -13.20 6.07 3.07
CA TYR A 124 -14.24 5.17 2.58
C TYR A 124 -15.53 5.91 2.22
N GLN A 125 -16.02 6.77 3.12
CA GLN A 125 -17.24 7.56 2.88
C GLN A 125 -17.09 8.49 1.67
N LYS A 126 -15.88 9.04 1.47
CA LYS A 126 -15.59 9.89 0.30
C LYS A 126 -15.60 9.07 -0.97
N TRP A 127 -14.95 7.91 -0.97
CA TRP A 127 -14.95 7.02 -2.14
C TRP A 127 -16.34 6.52 -2.50
N GLU A 128 -17.19 6.22 -1.51
CA GLU A 128 -18.59 5.88 -1.74
C GLU A 128 -19.33 7.04 -2.41
N ALA A 129 -19.22 8.24 -1.84
CA ALA A 129 -19.97 9.40 -2.31
C ALA A 129 -19.53 9.92 -3.70
N TYR A 130 -18.28 9.65 -4.12
CA TYR A 130 -17.78 9.95 -5.46
C TYR A 130 -17.90 8.79 -6.46
N ASP A 131 -18.57 7.69 -6.10
CA ASP A 131 -18.70 6.46 -6.91
C ASP A 131 -17.33 5.88 -7.34
N LEU A 132 -16.38 5.86 -6.41
CA LEU A 132 -15.01 5.41 -6.63
C LEU A 132 -14.76 3.97 -6.15
N LEU A 133 -15.63 3.39 -5.32
CA LEU A 133 -15.47 2.02 -4.82
C LEU A 133 -15.38 0.98 -5.95
N ARG A 134 -16.04 1.23 -7.08
CA ARG A 134 -15.96 0.41 -8.31
C ARG A 134 -14.56 0.36 -8.94
N LEU A 135 -13.64 1.23 -8.53
CA LEU A 135 -12.26 1.25 -9.00
C LEU A 135 -11.35 0.31 -8.17
N ILE A 136 -11.88 -0.33 -7.13
CA ILE A 136 -11.13 -1.31 -6.35
C ILE A 136 -10.97 -2.58 -7.18
N GLU A 137 -9.73 -2.91 -7.51
CA GLU A 137 -9.41 -4.00 -8.45
C GLU A 137 -9.24 -5.35 -7.76
N SER A 138 -8.85 -5.35 -6.48
CA SER A 138 -8.60 -6.57 -5.70
C SER A 138 -9.76 -6.88 -4.78
N GLU A 139 -10.40 -8.04 -4.98
CA GLU A 139 -11.48 -8.53 -4.10
C GLU A 139 -10.99 -8.80 -2.68
N GLU A 140 -9.74 -9.27 -2.53
CA GLU A 140 -9.15 -9.49 -1.20
C GLU A 140 -8.97 -8.17 -0.46
N TRP A 141 -8.52 -7.14 -1.17
CA TRP A 141 -8.34 -5.82 -0.58
C TRP A 141 -9.67 -5.22 -0.13
N LEU A 142 -10.70 -5.32 -0.98
CA LEU A 142 -12.05 -4.88 -0.64
C LEU A 142 -12.57 -5.58 0.63
N LYS A 143 -12.38 -6.90 0.74
CA LYS A 143 -12.76 -7.67 1.93
C LYS A 143 -12.04 -7.19 3.19
N GLU A 144 -10.74 -6.89 3.12
CA GLU A 144 -10.00 -6.37 4.29
C GLU A 144 -10.52 -4.99 4.72
N ILE A 145 -10.84 -4.12 3.76
CA ILE A 145 -11.48 -2.81 4.03
C ILE A 145 -12.82 -3.00 4.73
N GLU A 146 -13.71 -3.85 4.19
CA GLU A 146 -15.03 -4.14 4.76
C GLU A 146 -14.95 -4.72 6.18
N GLN A 147 -13.98 -5.61 6.41
CA GLN A 147 -13.71 -6.16 7.73
C GLN A 147 -13.24 -5.08 8.72
N ARG A 148 -12.38 -4.16 8.28
CA ARG A 148 -11.93 -3.03 9.11
C ARG A 148 -13.09 -2.10 9.47
N LEU A 149 -13.93 -1.75 8.50
CA LEU A 149 -15.11 -0.90 8.69
C LEU A 149 -16.09 -1.52 9.70
N SER A 150 -16.31 -2.83 9.60
CA SER A 150 -17.17 -3.57 10.53
C SER A 150 -16.64 -3.53 11.97
N LYS A 151 -15.32 -3.66 12.16
CA LYS A 151 -14.68 -3.54 13.47
C LYS A 151 -14.80 -2.12 14.03
N HIS A 152 -14.54 -1.10 13.21
CA HIS A 152 -14.60 0.30 13.65
C HIS A 152 -16.04 0.70 14.04
N SER A 153 -17.04 0.22 13.30
CA SER A 153 -18.46 0.44 13.59
C SER A 153 -18.94 -0.26 14.86
N GLY A 154 -18.45 -1.48 15.12
CA GLY A 154 -18.75 -2.23 16.36
C GLY A 154 -18.10 -1.66 17.61
N VAL A 155 -16.95 -0.98 17.49
CA VAL A 155 -16.29 -0.30 18.62
C VAL A 155 -17.03 0.99 19.00
N ASN A 156 -17.57 1.73 18.03
CA ASN A 156 -18.32 2.96 18.29
C ASN A 156 -19.73 2.71 18.87
N SER A 157 -20.32 1.52 18.69
CA SER A 157 -21.59 1.14 19.34
C SER A 157 -21.43 0.66 20.78
N SER A 158 -20.25 0.16 21.16
CA SER A 158 -19.95 -0.28 22.55
C SER A 158 -19.58 0.86 23.50
N LYS A 159 -19.38 2.08 22.99
CA LYS A 159 -19.01 3.28 23.78
C LYS A 159 -20.17 4.27 23.97
N LYS A 160 -21.41 3.90 23.63
CA LYS A 160 -22.62 4.69 23.87
C LYS A 160 -23.49 4.08 24.96
#